data_AF-A0AB73LES7-F1
#
_entry.id   AF-A0AB73LES7-F1
#
_cell.length_a   1.000
_cell.length_b   1.000
_cell.length_c   1.000
_cell.angle_alpha   90.00
_cell.angle_beta   90.00
_cell.angle_gamma   90.00
#
_symmetry.space_group_name_H-M   'P 1'
#
loop_
_entity.id
_entity.type
_entity.pdbx_description
1 polymer ?
#
loop_
_entity_poly.entity_id
_entity_poly.type
_entity_poly.pdbx_seq_one_letter_code
_entity_poly.pdbx_strand_id
1 'polypeptide(L)'
;MVRRVSLILREADETVISPYLSQDSPAAEALRRWTRRQGWVPAEIPTEADVLRALLRAGADALHEQALDVGYTQLASDFDDLSADADRRAARDRHAQRIQDSNEGGA
;
A
#
# COMPACT_ATOMS: atom_id res chain seq x y z
N MET A 1 2.22 -9.03 -21.67
CA MET A 1 3.02 -8.27 -22.66
C MET A 1 4.22 -7.68 -21.92
N VAL A 2 5.45 -7.90 -22.39
CA VAL A 2 6.65 -7.37 -21.71
C VAL A 2 7.11 -6.11 -22.44
N ARG A 3 7.23 -4.99 -21.72
CA ARG A 3 7.80 -3.74 -22.25
C ARG A 3 9.26 -3.62 -21.81
N ARG A 4 10.14 -3.33 -22.75
CA ARG A 4 11.56 -3.02 -22.48
C ARG A 4 11.73 -1.51 -22.42
N VAL A 5 12.38 -1.03 -21.36
CA VAL A 5 12.71 0.38 -21.16
C VAL A 5 14.18 0.46 -20.80
N SER A 6 14.94 1.31 -21.50
CA SER A 6 16.30 1.67 -21.13
C SER A 6 16.24 2.94 -20.30
N LEU A 7 16.91 2.94 -19.14
CA LEU A 7 16.97 4.07 -18.23
C LEU A 7 18.43 4.51 -18.12
N ILE A 8 18.66 5.81 -18.25
CA ILE A 8 19.94 6.45 -17.97
C ILE A 8 19.70 7.31 -16.74
N LEU A 9 20.35 6.96 -15.64
CA LEU A 9 20.23 7.69 -14.39
C LEU A 9 21.01 8.99 -14.47
N ARG A 10 20.45 10.06 -13.91
CA ARG A 10 21.20 11.29 -13.65
C ARG A 10 21.89 11.14 -12.29
N GLU A 11 22.89 11.97 -12.04
CA GLU A 11 23.61 12.01 -10.77
C GLU A 11 22.69 12.09 -9.54
N ALA A 12 21.61 12.87 -9.64
CA ALA A 12 20.60 12.97 -8.59
C ALA A 12 19.87 11.64 -8.35
N ASP A 13 19.52 10.92 -9.42
CA ASP A 13 18.84 9.62 -9.32
C ASP A 13 19.79 8.57 -8.73
N GLU A 14 21.05 8.56 -9.18
CA GLU A 14 22.09 7.67 -8.64
C GLU A 14 22.30 7.91 -7.14
N THR A 15 22.36 9.17 -6.72
CA THR A 15 22.50 9.53 -5.31
C THR A 15 21.36 8.97 -4.46
N VAL A 16 20.13 9.01 -4.96
CA VAL A 16 18.94 8.47 -4.28
C VAL A 16 18.95 6.94 -4.23
N ILE A 17 19.41 6.29 -5.29
CA ILE A 17 19.36 4.82 -5.43
C ILE A 17 20.56 4.15 -4.76
N SER A 18 21.72 4.82 -4.69
CA SER A 18 22.98 4.28 -4.16
C SER A 18 22.85 3.57 -2.80
N PRO A 19 22.09 4.08 -1.81
CA PRO A 19 21.90 3.36 -0.56
C PRO A 19 21.29 1.97 -0.76
N TYR A 20 20.35 1.80 -1.68
CA TYR A 20 19.66 0.54 -1.92
C TYR A 20 20.52 -0.50 -2.66
N LEU A 21 21.58 -0.07 -3.35
CA LEU A 21 22.52 -0.94 -4.04
C LEU A 21 23.61 -1.50 -3.10
N SER A 22 23.87 -0.81 -1.98
CA SER A 22 24.82 -1.27 -0.97
C SER A 22 24.17 -2.32 -0.07
N GLN A 23 24.61 -3.58 -0.16
CA GLN A 23 23.98 -4.72 0.54
C GLN A 23 23.86 -4.53 2.05
N ASP A 24 24.86 -3.91 2.68
CA ASP A 24 24.94 -3.68 4.12
C ASP A 24 24.18 -2.44 4.58
N SER A 25 23.53 -1.71 3.67
CA SER A 25 22.81 -0.50 4.05
C SER A 25 21.46 -0.83 4.70
N PRO A 26 21.01 0.01 5.66
CA PRO A 26 19.65 -0.09 6.20
C PRO A 26 18.57 0.05 5.11
N ALA A 27 18.83 0.84 4.06
CA ALA A 27 17.90 1.05 2.97
C ALA A 27 17.72 -0.22 2.12
N ALA A 28 18.82 -0.92 1.83
CA ALA A 28 18.79 -2.20 1.13
C ALA A 28 18.04 -3.27 1.94
N GLU A 29 18.22 -3.31 3.27
CA GLU A 29 17.48 -4.24 4.12
C GLU A 29 15.98 -3.91 4.18
N ALA A 30 15.63 -2.63 4.27
CA ALA A 30 14.23 -2.19 4.23
C ALA A 30 13.56 -2.64 2.92
N LEU A 31 14.25 -2.49 1.79
CA LEU A 31 13.78 -2.96 0.50
C LEU A 31 13.63 -4.49 0.48
N ARG A 32 14.63 -5.27 0.92
CA ARG A 32 14.54 -6.75 1.03
C ARG A 32 13.39 -7.21 1.93
N ARG A 33 13.08 -6.48 3.00
CA ARG A 33 11.91 -6.77 3.85
C ARG A 33 10.62 -6.48 3.11
N TRP A 34 10.54 -5.35 2.40
CA TRP A 34 9.39 -5.00 1.58
C TRP A 34 9.14 -6.04 0.48
N THR A 35 10.16 -6.47 -0.26
CA THR A 35 10.01 -7.48 -1.34
C THR A 35 9.50 -8.81 -0.80
N ARG A 36 10.04 -9.27 0.35
CA ARG A 36 9.57 -10.48 1.04
C ARG A 36 8.09 -10.39 1.41
N ARG A 37 7.61 -9.24 1.89
CA ARG A 37 6.18 -9.03 2.19
C ARG A 37 5.30 -9.11 0.94
N GLN A 38 5.82 -8.68 -0.21
CA GLN A 38 5.12 -8.75 -1.49
C GLN A 38 5.18 -10.14 -2.15
N GLY A 39 5.73 -11.16 -1.46
CA GLY A 39 5.92 -12.50 -2.02
C GLY A 39 6.98 -12.57 -3.12
N TRP A 40 7.78 -11.51 -3.28
CA TRP A 40 8.86 -11.47 -4.25
C TRP A 40 10.18 -11.79 -3.56
N VAL A 41 10.75 -12.94 -3.90
CA VAL A 41 12.05 -13.39 -3.40
C VAL A 41 13.11 -12.92 -4.39
N PRO A 42 13.92 -11.89 -4.05
CA PRO A 42 15.05 -11.54 -4.89
C PRO A 42 16.07 -12.68 -4.90
N ALA A 43 16.92 -12.73 -5.92
CA ALA A 43 18.11 -13.56 -5.87
C ALA A 43 18.96 -13.22 -4.62
N GLU A 44 19.76 -14.18 -4.15
CA GLU A 44 20.64 -14.01 -2.99
C GLU A 44 21.52 -12.75 -3.12
N ILE A 45 22.00 -12.48 -4.34
CA ILE A 45 22.63 -11.23 -4.75
C ILE A 45 21.76 -10.61 -5.85
N PRO A 46 20.93 -9.60 -5.55
CA PRO A 46 20.11 -8.94 -6.56
C PRO A 46 20.98 -8.11 -7.51
N THR A 47 20.64 -8.13 -8.80
CA THR A 47 21.27 -7.20 -9.76
C THR A 47 20.76 -5.79 -9.51
N GLU A 48 21.49 -4.77 -9.96
CA GLU A 48 21.02 -3.38 -9.92
C GLU A 48 19.66 -3.23 -10.61
N ALA A 49 19.43 -3.92 -11.72
CA ALA A 49 18.13 -3.94 -12.39
C ALA A 49 17.02 -4.53 -11.52
N ASP A 50 17.32 -5.54 -10.68
CA ASP A 50 16.34 -6.08 -9.74
C ASP A 50 16.02 -5.06 -8.64
N VAL A 51 17.03 -4.39 -8.11
CA VAL A 51 16.84 -3.30 -7.13
C VAL A 51 15.99 -2.18 -7.72
N LEU A 52 16.28 -1.75 -8.96
CA LEU A 52 15.49 -0.72 -9.65
C LEU A 52 14.04 -1.14 -9.87
N ARG A 53 13.77 -2.39 -10.25
CA ARG A 53 12.40 -2.92 -10.38
C ARG A 53 11.68 -2.96 -9.04
N ALA A 54 12.40 -3.33 -7.97
CA ALA A 54 11.88 -3.32 -6.61
C ALA A 54 11.42 -1.92 -6.20
N LEU A 55 12.31 -0.93 -6.38
CA LEU A 55 12.06 0.46 -6.05
C LEU A 55 10.92 1.04 -6.88
N LEU A 56 10.87 0.74 -8.18
CA LEU A 56 9.77 1.17 -9.05
C LEU A 56 8.43 0.65 -8.55
N ARG A 57 8.35 -0.62 -8.16
CA ARG A 57 7.11 -1.21 -7.65
C ARG A 57 6.74 -0.67 -6.28
N ALA A 58 7.71 -0.53 -5.37
CA ALA A 58 7.49 0.06 -4.06
C ALA A 58 6.99 1.51 -4.15
N GLY A 59 7.56 2.31 -5.07
CA GLY A 59 7.11 3.67 -5.33
C GLY A 59 5.71 3.73 -5.92
N ALA A 60 5.38 2.83 -6.85
CA ALA A 60 4.03 2.73 -7.41
C ALA A 60 2.98 2.36 -6.35
N ASP A 61 3.30 1.40 -5.49
CA ASP A 61 2.42 0.99 -4.40
C ASP A 61 2.22 2.13 -3.38
N ALA A 62 3.29 2.83 -3.00
CA ALA A 62 3.21 3.99 -2.10
C ALA A 62 2.35 5.13 -2.67
N LEU A 63 2.50 5.44 -3.97
CA LEU A 63 1.67 6.44 -4.64
C LEU A 63 0.21 5.99 -4.75
N HIS A 64 -0.04 4.69 -4.93
CA HIS A 64 -1.39 4.13 -4.95
C HIS A 64 -2.07 4.25 -3.59
N GLU A 65 -1.38 3.88 -2.50
CA GLU A 65 -1.88 4.06 -1.13
C GLU A 65 -2.21 5.52 -0.84
N GLN A 66 -1.32 6.45 -1.21
CA GLN A 66 -1.57 7.88 -1.05
C GLN A 66 -2.79 8.36 -1.86
N ALA A 67 -2.99 7.85 -3.07
CA ALA A 67 -4.16 8.18 -3.88
C ALA A 67 -5.46 7.64 -3.25
N LEU A 68 -5.41 6.44 -2.64
CA LEU A 68 -6.55 5.89 -1.90
C LEU A 68 -6.89 6.76 -0.68
N ASP A 69 -5.89 7.20 0.08
CA ASP A 69 -6.11 8.06 1.25
C ASP A 69 -6.81 9.37 0.89
N VAL A 70 -6.40 10.00 -0.22
CA VAL A 70 -7.08 11.20 -0.75
C VAL A 70 -8.52 10.88 -1.13
N GLY A 71 -8.77 9.77 -1.82
CA GLY A 71 -10.11 9.34 -2.21
C GLY A 71 -11.02 9.05 -1.01
N TYR A 72 -10.49 8.37 0.02
CA TYR A 72 -11.23 8.08 1.25
C TYR A 72 -11.52 9.34 2.06
N THR A 73 -10.60 10.31 2.07
CA THR A 73 -10.82 11.61 2.72
C THR A 73 -11.98 12.36 2.06
N GLN A 74 -12.01 12.38 0.71
CA GLN A 74 -13.11 13.00 -0.03
C GLN A 74 -14.44 12.25 0.21
N LEU A 75 -14.42 10.92 0.20
CA LEU A 75 -15.63 10.14 0.47
C LEU A 75 -16.16 10.41 1.89
N ALA A 76 -15.28 10.52 2.89
CA ALA A 76 -15.67 10.84 4.25
C ALA A 76 -16.32 12.22 4.35
N SER A 77 -15.78 13.24 3.67
CA SER A 77 -16.39 14.57 3.67
C SER A 77 -17.78 14.58 3.04
N ASP A 78 -17.97 13.88 1.92
CA ASP A 78 -19.25 13.84 1.22
C ASP A 78 -20.32 13.09 2.04
N PHE A 79 -19.90 12.11 2.85
CA PHE A 79 -20.78 11.33 3.71
C PHE A 79 -21.00 11.95 5.10
N ASP A 80 -20.33 13.03 5.47
CA ASP A 80 -20.57 13.76 6.73
C ASP A 80 -21.61 14.88 6.59
N ASP A 81 -22.23 15.03 5.42
CA ASP A 81 -23.40 15.88 5.23
C ASP A 81 -24.64 15.30 5.96
N LEU A 82 -25.44 16.19 6.56
CA LEU A 82 -26.50 15.95 7.55
C LEU A 82 -27.53 14.84 7.25
N SER A 83 -27.70 14.40 6.00
CA SER A 83 -28.59 13.28 5.66
C SER A 83 -28.03 11.91 6.06
N ALA A 84 -26.70 11.75 6.06
CA ALA A 84 -26.05 10.48 6.33
C ALA A 84 -26.08 10.07 7.82
N ASP A 85 -26.31 11.01 8.73
CA ASP A 85 -26.36 10.75 10.18
C ASP A 85 -27.62 10.00 10.63
N ALA A 86 -28.76 10.22 9.96
CA ALA A 86 -29.98 9.47 10.22
C ALA A 86 -29.84 8.02 9.71
N ASP A 87 -29.28 7.86 8.52
CA ASP A 87 -29.05 6.54 7.89
C ASP A 87 -28.01 5.71 8.66
N ARG A 88 -26.95 6.34 9.17
CA ARG A 88 -25.96 5.69 10.04
C ARG A 88 -26.56 5.16 11.33
N ARG A 89 -27.45 5.92 11.99
CA ARG A 89 -28.14 5.48 13.20
C ARG A 89 -29.03 4.28 12.92
N ALA A 90 -29.87 4.37 11.89
CA ALA A 90 -30.74 3.26 11.48
C ALA A 90 -29.95 2.01 11.05
N ALA A 91 -28.76 2.16 10.45
CA ALA A 91 -27.89 1.04 10.12
C ALA A 91 -27.27 0.39 11.37
N ARG A 92 -26.84 1.20 12.36
CA ARG A 92 -26.32 0.73 13.65
C ARG A 92 -27.38 -0.03 14.44
N ASP A 93 -28.60 0.49 14.51
CA ASP A 93 -29.70 -0.14 15.23
C ASP A 93 -30.04 -1.51 14.63
N ARG A 94 -30.09 -1.61 13.29
CA ARG A 94 -30.28 -2.89 12.59
C ARG A 94 -29.13 -3.88 12.79
N HIS A 95 -27.90 -3.40 12.97
CA HIS A 95 -26.76 -4.27 13.26
C HIS A 95 -26.81 -4.79 14.70
N ALA A 96 -27.12 -3.92 15.67
CA ALA A 96 -27.29 -4.28 17.07
C ALA A 96 -28.41 -5.32 17.26
N GLN A 97 -29.55 -5.13 16.58
CA GLN A 97 -30.65 -6.08 16.61
C GLN A 97 -30.22 -7.46 16.08
N ARG A 98 -29.49 -7.52 14.96
CA ARG A 98 -28.97 -8.78 14.40
C ARG A 98 -28.03 -9.52 15.34
N ILE A 99 -27.18 -8.80 16.06
CA ILE A 99 -26.24 -9.39 17.02
C ILE A 99 -27.01 -9.95 18.22
N GLN A 100 -28.03 -9.25 18.70
CA GLN A 100 -28.90 -9.71 19.80
C GLN A 100 -29.69 -10.96 19.39
N ASP A 101 -30.36 -10.94 18.24
CA ASP A 101 -31.11 -12.08 17.72
C ASP A 101 -30.22 -13.31 17.47
N SER A 102 -28.96 -13.11 17.04
CA SER A 102 -27.99 -14.20 16.85
C SER A 102 -27.47 -14.79 18.16
N ASN A 103 -27.44 -14.01 19.25
CA ASN A 103 -27.07 -14.48 20.58
C ASN A 103 -28.24 -15.19 21.29
N GLU A 104 -29.48 -14.81 20.98
CA GLU A 104 -30.68 -15.41 21.59
C GLU A 104 -31.17 -16.68 20.86
N GLY A 105 -30.86 -16.86 19.57
CA GLY A 105 -31.19 -18.07 18.80
C GLY A 105 -30.24 -19.26 18.97
N GLY A 106 -29.26 -19.16 19.88
CA GLY A 106 -28.22 -20.18 20.13
C GLY A 106 -28.32 -20.91 21.47
N ALA A 107 -29.51 -20.96 22.08
CA ALA A 107 -29.79 -21.69 23.32
C ALA A 107 -30.75 -22.87 23.09
#